data_AF-A0A3D0W7J7-F1
#
_entry.id   AF-A0A3D0W7J7-F1
#
_cell.length_a   1.000
_cell.length_b   1.000
_cell.length_c   1.000
_cell.angle_alpha   90.00
_cell.angle_beta   90.00
_cell.angle_gamma   90.00
#
_symmetry.space_group_name_H-M   'P 1'
#
loop_
_entity.id
_entity.type
_entity.pdbx_description
1 polymer ?
#
loop_
_entity_poly.entity_id
_entity_poly.type
_entity_poly.pdbx_seq_one_letter_code
_entity_poly.pdbx_strand_id
1 'polypeptide(L)'
;KTQDLISYLYQFNYENFEEPTIEFAAATGKKYKKYQFRITDKKVLLSLGDVNFETTSIQSLAERDGRPETQVWLNNKLYKLPVRIRYQEKNGSTLEQNLTYANIDLNEI
;
A
#
# COMPACT_ATOMS: atom_id res chain seq x y z
N LYS A 1 14.93 -10.72 -7.55
CA LYS A 1 13.89 -10.33 -8.53
C LYS A 1 13.73 -8.81 -8.42
N THR A 2 14.07 -8.04 -9.45
CA THR A 2 13.98 -6.57 -9.40
C THR A 2 12.53 -6.15 -9.61
N GLN A 3 12.01 -5.29 -8.72
CA GLN A 3 10.60 -4.89 -8.72
C GLN A 3 10.47 -3.38 -8.83
N ASP A 4 9.50 -2.96 -9.62
CA ASP A 4 9.06 -1.57 -9.68
C ASP A 4 8.25 -1.22 -8.42
N LEU A 5 8.37 0.01 -7.92
CA LEU A 5 7.74 0.44 -6.67
C LEU A 5 6.21 0.28 -6.71
N ILE A 6 5.57 0.57 -7.84
CA ILE A 6 4.11 0.45 -7.98
C ILE A 6 3.72 -1.03 -7.93
N SER A 7 4.46 -1.88 -8.63
CA SER A 7 4.22 -3.33 -8.65
C SER A 7 4.41 -4.00 -7.27
N TYR A 8 5.23 -3.42 -6.38
CA TYR A 8 5.40 -3.96 -5.04
C TYR A 8 4.16 -3.76 -4.15
N LEU A 9 3.43 -2.65 -4.30
CA LEU A 9 2.25 -2.41 -3.46
C LEU A 9 1.19 -3.51 -3.63
N TYR A 10 1.20 -4.23 -4.76
CA TYR A 10 0.31 -5.36 -5.02
C TYR A 10 0.84 -6.70 -4.47
N GLN A 11 2.04 -6.74 -3.90
CA GLN A 11 2.67 -7.94 -3.33
C GLN A 11 2.58 -8.00 -1.81
N PHE A 12 1.96 -7.01 -1.16
CA PHE A 12 1.73 -7.01 0.27
C PHE A 12 0.96 -8.26 0.76
N ASN A 13 0.27 -8.98 -0.13
CA ASN A 13 -0.38 -10.24 0.17
C ASN A 13 0.57 -11.36 0.64
N TYR A 14 1.88 -11.22 0.38
CA TYR A 14 2.91 -12.19 0.80
C TYR A 14 3.67 -11.77 2.07
N GLU A 15 3.36 -10.60 2.64
CA GLU A 15 4.08 -10.06 3.80
C GLU A 15 3.49 -10.53 5.13
N ASN A 16 4.32 -10.53 6.18
CA ASN A 16 3.86 -10.83 7.54
C ASN A 16 3.33 -9.59 8.24
N PHE A 17 2.01 -9.55 8.50
CA PHE A 17 1.36 -8.43 9.19
C PHE A 17 1.35 -8.54 10.71
N GLU A 18 1.97 -9.56 11.29
CA GLU A 18 2.17 -9.65 12.75
C GLU A 18 3.36 -8.82 13.22
N GLU A 19 4.30 -8.53 12.32
CA GLU A 19 5.39 -7.57 12.59
C GLU A 19 4.88 -6.13 12.46
N PRO A 20 5.37 -5.19 13.31
CA PRO A 20 4.92 -3.80 13.29
C PRO A 20 5.38 -3.03 12.04
N THR A 21 6.44 -3.52 11.38
CA THR A 21 7.08 -2.89 10.23
C THR A 21 7.34 -3.93 9.13
N ILE A 22 7.11 -3.53 7.89
CA ILE A 22 7.40 -4.31 6.68
C ILE A 22 8.53 -3.57 5.94
N GLU A 23 9.64 -4.26 5.63
CA GLU A 23 10.79 -3.71 4.91
C GLU A 23 10.98 -4.45 3.58
N PHE A 24 11.29 -3.70 2.52
CA PHE A 24 11.71 -4.26 1.25
C PHE A 24 12.70 -3.37 0.51
N ALA A 25 13.45 -3.97 -0.42
CA ALA A 25 14.36 -3.27 -1.32
C ALA A 25 13.79 -3.30 -2.75
N ALA A 26 13.55 -2.13 -3.34
CA ALA A 26 13.15 -2.01 -4.75
C ALA A 26 14.22 -1.26 -5.54
N ALA A 27 14.41 -1.64 -6.81
CA ALA A 27 15.38 -0.95 -7.65
C ALA A 27 14.73 0.28 -8.29
N THR A 28 15.43 1.40 -8.27
CA THR A 28 15.00 2.66 -8.88
C THR A 28 15.77 2.93 -10.19
N GLY A 29 16.12 1.87 -10.91
CA GLY A 29 16.89 1.92 -12.18
C GLY A 29 18.40 2.18 -12.01
N LYS A 30 18.84 2.95 -11.00
CA LYS A 30 20.26 3.21 -10.71
C LYS A 30 20.77 2.66 -9.37
N LYS A 31 19.90 2.54 -8.37
CA LYS A 31 20.24 2.08 -7.02
C LYS A 31 19.08 1.30 -6.41
N TYR A 32 19.38 0.46 -5.43
CA TYR A 32 18.35 -0.09 -4.54
C TYR A 32 17.96 0.99 -3.53
N LYS A 33 16.66 1.23 -3.40
CA LYS A 33 16.10 2.01 -2.29
C LYS A 33 15.39 1.03 -1.36
N LYS A 34 15.71 1.13 -0.07
CA LYS A 34 14.96 0.45 0.97
C LYS A 34 13.70 1.25 1.27
N TYR A 35 12.58 0.56 1.37
CA TYR A 35 11.30 1.10 1.75
C TYR A 35 10.85 0.38 3.01
N GLN A 36 10.33 1.15 3.95
CA GLN A 36 9.83 0.63 5.22
C GLN A 36 8.44 1.20 5.44
N PHE A 37 7.51 0.34 5.81
CA PHE A 37 6.13 0.69 6.10
C PHE A 37 5.79 0.20 7.49
N ARG A 38 5.07 1.03 8.25
CA ARG A 38 4.46 0.61 9.53
C ARG A 38 2.98 0.34 9.34
N ILE A 39 2.48 -0.67 10.04
CA ILE A 39 1.04 -0.91 10.16
C ILE A 39 0.47 0.12 11.13
N THR A 40 -0.54 0.87 10.68
CA THR A 40 -1.18 1.90 11.52
C THR A 40 -2.43 1.37 12.20
N ASP A 41 -3.19 0.53 11.49
CA ASP A 41 -4.43 -0.07 11.98
C ASP A 41 -4.76 -1.29 11.12
N LYS A 42 -5.25 -2.38 11.73
CA LYS A 42 -5.59 -3.64 11.05
C LYS A 42 -7.07 -3.73 10.62
N LYS A 43 -7.95 -2.86 11.12
CA LYS A 43 -9.42 -2.94 10.92
C LYS A 43 -10.06 -1.58 10.67
N VAL A 44 -9.53 -0.82 9.73
CA VAL A 44 -10.11 0.46 9.29
C VAL A 44 -11.25 0.20 8.32
N LEU A 45 -12.43 0.77 8.60
CA LEU A 45 -13.51 0.83 7.62
C LEU A 45 -13.24 1.99 6.65
N LEU A 46 -13.01 1.67 5.38
CA LEU A 46 -12.78 2.65 4.32
C LEU A 46 -13.99 2.69 3.38
N SER A 47 -14.65 3.83 3.31
CA SER A 47 -15.72 4.09 2.34
C SER A 47 -15.14 4.61 1.01
N LEU A 48 -15.45 3.94 -0.09
CA LEU A 48 -15.12 4.34 -1.46
C LEU A 48 -16.39 4.26 -2.32
N GLY A 49 -16.97 5.43 -2.62
CA GLY A 49 -18.31 5.50 -3.21
C GLY A 49 -19.34 4.87 -2.27
N ASP A 50 -20.19 3.99 -2.81
CA ASP A 50 -21.24 3.29 -2.05
C ASP A 50 -20.76 1.98 -1.41
N VAL A 51 -19.46 1.68 -1.47
CA VAL A 51 -18.87 0.44 -0.96
C VAL A 51 -18.01 0.72 0.26
N ASN A 52 -18.13 -0.13 1.29
CA ASN A 52 -17.28 -0.10 2.47
C ASN A 52 -16.33 -1.30 2.48
N PHE A 53 -15.04 -1.03 2.64
CA PHE A 53 -13.99 -2.03 2.75
C PHE A 53 -13.45 -2.07 4.18
N GLU A 54 -13.36 -3.27 4.76
CA GLU A 54 -12.52 -3.47 5.95
C GLU A 54 -11.07 -3.63 5.50
N THR A 55 -10.19 -2.77 6.01
CA THR A 55 -8.82 -2.62 5.51
C THR A 55 -7.78 -2.65 6.61
N THR A 56 -6.58 -3.11 6.26
CA THR A 56 -5.35 -2.80 6.99
C THR A 56 -4.76 -1.52 6.39
N SER A 57 -4.54 -0.50 7.21
CA SER A 57 -3.87 0.73 6.82
C SER A 57 -2.38 0.64 7.16
N ILE A 58 -1.53 1.00 6.20
CA ILE A 58 -0.09 1.08 6.36
C ILE A 58 0.43 2.43 5.83
N GLN A 59 1.58 2.87 6.34
CA GLN A 59 2.22 4.09 5.87
C GLN A 59 3.74 3.96 5.86
N SER A 60 4.39 4.64 4.91
CA SER A 60 5.84 4.68 4.85
C SER A 60 6.42 5.35 6.09
N LEU A 61 7.57 4.87 6.55
CA LEU A 61 8.40 5.57 7.54
C LEU A 61 9.12 6.78 6.93
N ALA A 62 9.35 6.76 5.62
CA ALA A 62 9.81 7.94 4.91
C ALA A 62 8.72 9.02 4.94
N GLU A 63 9.12 10.24 5.24
CA GLU A 63 8.24 11.40 5.34
C GLU A 63 8.70 12.52 4.39
N ARG A 64 7.73 13.35 4.00
CA ARG A 64 7.88 14.60 3.25
C ARG A 64 7.00 15.65 3.92
N ASP A 65 7.61 16.76 4.33
CA ASP A 65 6.92 17.87 5.02
C ASP A 65 6.13 17.41 6.26
N GLY A 66 6.69 16.47 7.02
CA GLY A 66 6.08 15.89 8.22
C GLY A 66 4.89 14.96 7.94
N ARG A 67 4.70 14.52 6.70
CA ARG A 67 3.68 13.55 6.30
C ARG A 67 4.32 12.32 5.67
N PRO A 68 3.75 11.11 5.84
CA PRO A 68 4.25 9.92 5.16
C PRO A 68 4.29 10.12 3.65
N GLU A 69 5.40 9.73 3.00
CA GLU A 69 5.53 9.77 1.54
C GLU A 69 4.47 8.89 0.84
N THR A 70 4.07 7.78 1.47
CA THR A 70 3.08 6.85 0.92
C THR A 70 2.17 6.30 2.03
N GLN A 71 0.88 6.24 1.75
CA GLN A 71 -0.12 5.58 2.60
C GLN A 71 -0.93 4.61 1.76
N VAL A 72 -1.24 3.44 2.29
CA VAL A 72 -1.96 2.39 1.57
C VAL A 72 -3.01 1.75 2.47
N TRP A 73 -4.20 1.53 1.90
CA TRP A 73 -5.26 0.75 2.51
C TRP A 73 -5.39 -0.56 1.75
N LEU A 74 -5.18 -1.68 2.44
CA LEU A 74 -5.16 -3.03 1.90
C LEU A 74 -6.42 -3.77 2.32
N ASN A 75 -7.15 -4.37 1.39
CA ASN A 75 -8.38 -5.09 1.68
C ASN A 75 -8.12 -6.35 2.54
N ASN A 76 -8.85 -6.53 3.65
CA ASN A 76 -8.64 -7.67 4.53
C ASN A 76 -9.12 -9.03 3.97
N LYS A 77 -10.01 -9.04 2.98
CA LYS A 77 -10.62 -10.25 2.39
C LYS A 77 -10.06 -10.61 1.02
N LEU A 78 -9.63 -9.62 0.24
CA LEU A 78 -9.20 -9.79 -1.16
C LEU A 78 -7.67 -9.73 -1.26
N TYR A 79 -6.97 -10.68 -0.63
CA TYR A 79 -5.50 -10.80 -0.69
C TYR A 79 -4.74 -9.49 -0.43
N LYS A 80 -5.15 -8.69 0.56
CA LYS A 80 -4.47 -7.41 0.83
C LYS A 80 -4.36 -6.52 -0.43
N LEU A 81 -5.29 -6.63 -1.39
CA LEU A 81 -5.31 -5.78 -2.57
C LEU A 81 -5.39 -4.32 -2.14
N PRO A 82 -4.50 -3.43 -2.64
CA PRO A 82 -4.63 -2.00 -2.40
C PRO A 82 -5.97 -1.47 -2.93
N VAL A 83 -6.80 -0.92 -2.04
CA VAL A 83 -8.07 -0.27 -2.40
C VAL A 83 -7.94 1.24 -2.44
N ARG A 84 -6.96 1.81 -1.73
CA ARG A 84 -6.54 3.20 -1.82
C ARG A 84 -5.04 3.31 -1.65
N ILE A 85 -4.41 4.17 -2.44
CA ILE A 85 -3.02 4.57 -2.29
C ILE A 85 -2.96 6.10 -2.31
N ARG A 86 -2.21 6.70 -1.38
CA ARG A 86 -1.90 8.14 -1.37
C ARG A 86 -0.40 8.35 -1.41
N TYR A 87 0.01 9.33 -2.21
CA TYR A 87 1.39 9.80 -2.30
C TYR A 87 1.47 11.27 -1.96
N GLN A 88 2.48 11.64 -1.18
CA GLN A 88 2.81 13.04 -0.95
C GLN A 88 3.81 13.52 -2.01
N GLU A 89 3.37 14.43 -2.86
CA GLU A 89 4.14 14.95 -3.98
C GLU A 89 5.15 16.02 -3.54
N LYS A 90 6.18 16.24 -4.36
CA LYS A 90 7.24 17.22 -4.07
C LYS A 90 6.76 18.67 -3.94
N ASN A 91 5.65 18.99 -4.59
CA ASN A 91 5.03 20.31 -4.55
C ASN A 91 4.06 20.48 -3.36
N GLY A 92 4.03 19.51 -2.42
CA GLY A 92 3.13 19.53 -1.27
C GLY A 92 1.71 19.03 -1.57
N SER A 93 1.37 18.74 -2.83
CA SER A 93 0.08 18.14 -3.18
C SER A 93 0.00 16.66 -2.82
N THR A 94 -1.21 16.10 -2.82
CA THR A 94 -1.44 14.68 -2.59
C THR A 94 -2.04 14.05 -3.85
N LEU A 95 -1.38 13.01 -4.35
CA LEU A 95 -1.93 12.14 -5.39
C LEU A 95 -2.67 10.99 -4.69
N GLU A 96 -3.93 10.76 -5.05
CA GLU A 96 -4.75 9.66 -4.54
C GLU A 96 -5.18 8.75 -5.69
N GLN A 97 -5.05 7.44 -5.48
CA GLN A 97 -5.56 6.40 -6.36
C GLN A 97 -6.57 5.58 -5.57
N ASN A 98 -7.79 5.44 -6.10
CA ASN A 98 -8.86 4.63 -5.51
C ASN A 98 -9.20 3.51 -6.47
N LEU A 99 -9.42 2.31 -5.92
CA LEU A 99 -9.92 1.19 -6.68
C LEU A 99 -11.35 1.46 -7.14
N THR A 100 -11.55 1.45 -8.46
CA THR A 100 -12.88 1.55 -9.08
C THR A 100 -13.40 0.18 -9.51
N TYR A 101 -12.52 -0.68 -10.01
CA TYR A 101 -12.84 -2.04 -10.45
C TYR A 101 -11.60 -2.94 -10.39
N ALA A 102 -11.79 -4.18 -9.95
CA ALA A 102 -10.81 -5.26 -10.07
C ALA A 102 -11.52 -6.55 -10.49
N ASN A 103 -10.88 -7.30 -11.37
CA ASN A 103 -11.24 -8.69 -11.65
C ASN A 103 -10.18 -9.57 -10.98
N ILE A 104 -10.62 -10.46 -10.09
CA ILE A 104 -9.75 -11.36 -9.34
C ILE A 104 -10.24 -12.78 -9.62
N ASP A 105 -9.41 -13.59 -10.25
CA ASP A 105 -9.70 -15.01 -10.41
C ASP A 105 -9.37 -15.74 -9.11
N LEU A 106 -10.38 -16.38 -8.53
CA LEU A 106 -10.28 -17.12 -7.28
C LEU A 106 -10.17 -18.63 -7.50
N ASN A 107 -10.18 -19.10 -8.74
CA ASN A 107 -10.29 -20.52 -9.07
C ASN A 107 -8.96 -21.30 -9.01
N GLU A 108 -7.84 -20.65 -8.62
CA GLU A 108 -6.52 -21.29 -8.46
C GLU A 108 -6.08 -21.45 -6.99
N ILE A 109 -7.02 -21.53 -6.04
CA ILE A 109 -6.74 -21.93 -4.64
C ILE A 109 -7.10 -23.40 -4.41
#